data_AF-A0A660Q2A6-F1
#
_entry.id   AF-A0A660Q2A6-F1
#
_cell.length_a   1.000
_cell.length_b   1.000
_cell.length_c   1.000
_cell.angle_alpha   90.00
_cell.angle_beta   90.00
_cell.angle_gamma   90.00
#
_symmetry.space_group_name_H-M   'P 1'
#
loop_
_entity.id
_entity.type
_entity.pdbx_description
1 polymer ?
#
loop_
_entity_poly.entity_id
_entity_poly.type
_entity_poly.pdbx_seq_one_letter_code
_entity_poly.pdbx_strand_id
1 'polypeptide(L)'
;MSRYLNEARLHSEKIKYYHENDGVYGYSQARYHYNKLSDLVRRSFMSKHNKNDSIIIQRMVVSAEPLMEEMKQRQDIYLEEKSRDFK
;
A
#
# COMPACT_ATOMS: atom_id res chain seq x y z
N MET A 1 -15.39 -8.40 -13.33
CA MET A 1 -14.31 -8.31 -12.31
C MET A 1 -14.92 -8.50 -10.94
N SER A 2 -14.33 -9.29 -10.05
CA SER A 2 -14.92 -9.57 -8.73
C SER A 2 -14.89 -8.34 -7.83
N ARG A 3 -15.70 -8.35 -6.77
CA ARG A 3 -15.68 -7.31 -5.73
C ARG A 3 -14.29 -7.13 -5.12
N TYR A 4 -13.59 -8.23 -4.83
CA TYR A 4 -12.25 -8.19 -4.23
C TYR A 4 -11.22 -7.57 -5.19
N LEU A 5 -11.28 -7.88 -6.49
CA LEU A 5 -10.38 -7.29 -7.48
C LEU A 5 -10.64 -5.79 -7.67
N ASN A 6 -11.90 -5.36 -7.66
CA ASN A 6 -12.24 -3.94 -7.74
C ASN A 6 -11.73 -3.17 -6.51
N GLU A 7 -11.94 -3.69 -5.31
CA GLU A 7 -11.42 -3.09 -4.06
C GLU A 7 -9.88 -3.07 -4.04
N ALA A 8 -9.23 -4.14 -4.49
CA ALA A 8 -7.77 -4.22 -4.57
C ALA A 8 -7.19 -3.19 -5.56
N ARG A 9 -7.84 -3.02 -6.72
CA ARG A 9 -7.42 -2.03 -7.73
C ARG A 9 -7.49 -0.62 -7.16
N LEU A 10 -8.58 -0.26 -6.49
CA LEU A 10 -8.74 1.03 -5.84
C LEU A 10 -7.63 1.31 -4.82
N HIS A 11 -7.31 0.33 -3.97
CA HIS A 11 -6.24 0.50 -2.97
C HIS A 11 -4.86 0.60 -3.61
N SER A 12 -4.57 -0.19 -4.65
CA SER A 12 -3.32 -0.08 -5.40
C SER A 12 -3.15 1.29 -6.08
N GLU A 13 -4.22 1.82 -6.70
CA GLU A 13 -4.22 3.16 -7.30
C GLU A 13 -3.97 4.25 -6.25
N LYS A 14 -4.57 4.13 -5.05
CA LYS A 14 -4.33 5.07 -3.96
C LYS A 14 -2.90 5.03 -3.43
N ILE A 15 -2.28 3.86 -3.35
CA ILE A 15 -0.87 3.73 -2.97
C ILE A 15 0.03 4.45 -3.99
N LYS A 16 -0.20 4.22 -5.28
CA LYS A 16 0.53 4.91 -6.36
C LYS A 16 0.34 6.43 -6.30
N TYR A 17 -0.90 6.87 -6.11
CA TYR A 17 -1.22 8.30 -5.97
C TYR A 17 -0.41 8.95 -4.85
N TYR A 18 -0.37 8.35 -3.66
CA TYR A 18 0.38 8.92 -2.54
C TYR A 18 1.90 8.86 -2.74
N HIS A 19 2.40 7.83 -3.42
CA HIS A 19 3.82 7.74 -3.77
C HIS A 19 4.26 8.88 -4.71
N GLU A 20 3.41 9.23 -5.67
CA GLU A 20 3.67 10.26 -6.68
C GLU A 20 3.41 11.70 -6.16
N ASN A 21 2.45 11.90 -5.26
CA ASN A 21 1.92 13.25 -4.95
C ASN A 21 2.21 13.76 -3.52
N ASP A 22 2.34 12.89 -2.53
CA ASP A 22 2.33 13.32 -1.10
C ASP A 22 3.72 13.46 -0.47
N GLY A 23 4.79 13.32 -1.27
CA GLY A 23 6.17 13.53 -0.84
C GLY A 23 6.51 12.76 0.44
N VAL A 24 7.01 13.47 1.47
CA VAL A 24 7.44 12.90 2.76
C VAL A 24 6.29 12.40 3.65
N TYR A 25 5.04 12.79 3.38
CA TYR A 25 3.88 12.37 4.17
C TYR A 25 3.12 11.20 3.55
N GLY A 26 3.44 10.84 2.30
CA GLY A 26 2.75 9.81 1.53
C GLY A 26 2.74 8.43 2.21
N TYR A 27 3.78 8.07 2.96
CA TYR A 27 3.84 6.78 3.67
C TYR A 27 2.66 6.60 4.65
N SER A 28 2.40 7.62 5.47
CA SER A 28 1.35 7.56 6.49
C SER A 28 -0.05 7.37 5.89
N GLN A 29 -0.31 8.02 4.75
CA GLN A 29 -1.57 7.91 4.01
C GLN A 29 -1.68 6.57 3.27
N ALA A 30 -0.60 6.16 2.61
CA ALA A 30 -0.55 4.92 1.84
C ALA A 30 -0.63 3.66 2.72
N ARG A 31 -0.13 3.73 3.96
CA ARG A 31 -0.12 2.59 4.90
C ARG A 31 -1.52 2.02 5.15
N TYR A 32 -2.54 2.87 5.24
CA TYR A 32 -3.92 2.40 5.37
C TYR A 32 -4.36 1.54 4.18
N HIS A 33 -4.09 1.99 2.96
CA HIS A 33 -4.46 1.27 1.75
C HIS A 33 -3.64 0.02 1.53
N TYR A 34 -2.36 0.03 1.89
CA TYR A 34 -1.51 -1.15 1.85
C TYR A 34 -2.03 -2.25 2.79
N ASN A 35 -2.41 -1.89 4.02
CA ASN A 35 -3.01 -2.84 4.95
C ASN A 35 -4.33 -3.42 4.44
N LYS A 36 -5.19 -2.59 3.81
CA LYS A 36 -6.43 -3.08 3.19
C LYS A 36 -6.16 -4.00 2.01
N LEU A 37 -5.18 -3.68 1.17
CA LEU A 37 -4.78 -4.51 0.03
C LEU A 37 -4.28 -5.88 0.48
N SER A 38 -3.45 -5.93 1.52
CA SER A 38 -2.97 -7.17 2.13
C SER A 38 -4.10 -7.99 2.77
N ASP A 39 -5.05 -7.34 3.44
CA ASP A 39 -6.23 -8.02 4.01
C ASP A 39 -7.13 -8.64 2.92
N LEU A 40 -7.25 -7.99 1.76
CA LEU A 40 -8.01 -8.51 0.62
C LEU A 40 -7.42 -9.83 0.07
N VAL A 41 -6.10 -10.04 0.17
CA VAL A 41 -5.49 -11.35 -0.16
C VAL A 41 -6.09 -12.44 0.72
N ARG A 42 -6.09 -12.23 2.04
CA ARG A 42 -6.63 -13.21 3.00
C ARG A 42 -8.13 -13.43 2.78
N ARG A 43 -8.91 -12.37 2.63
CA ARG A 43 -10.37 -12.45 2.47
C ARG A 43 -10.79 -13.12 1.16
N SER A 44 -10.09 -12.84 0.06
CA SER A 44 -10.33 -13.52 -1.21
C SER A 44 -9.93 -14.99 -1.13
N PHE A 45 -8.78 -15.33 -0.52
CA PHE A 45 -8.35 -16.72 -0.33
C PHE A 45 -9.35 -17.57 0.47
N MET A 46 -9.99 -16.97 1.48
CA MET A 46 -11.03 -17.61 2.29
C MET A 46 -12.42 -17.63 1.62
N SER A 47 -12.59 -16.96 0.48
CA SER A 47 -13.87 -16.91 -0.24
C SER A 47 -14.14 -18.22 -0.98
N LYS A 48 -15.37 -18.73 -0.87
CA LYS A 48 -15.83 -19.91 -1.64
C LYS A 48 -15.85 -19.67 -3.15
N HIS A 49 -16.09 -18.43 -3.59
CA HIS A 49 -16.31 -18.09 -5.00
C HIS A 49 -15.17 -17.29 -5.64
N ASN A 50 -14.29 -16.69 -4.83
CA ASN A 50 -13.30 -15.72 -5.30
C ASN A 50 -11.86 -16.07 -4.87
N LYS A 51 -11.60 -17.35 -4.55
CA LYS A 51 -10.29 -17.81 -4.08
C LYS A 51 -9.17 -17.50 -5.07
N ASN A 52 -9.44 -17.62 -6.37
CA ASN A 52 -8.44 -17.37 -7.41
C ASN A 52 -8.00 -15.91 -7.49
N ASP A 53 -8.81 -14.97 -7.00
CA ASP A 53 -8.45 -13.55 -6.98
C ASP A 53 -7.28 -13.29 -6.03
N SER A 54 -7.08 -14.12 -5.00
CA SER A 54 -6.02 -13.93 -4.02
C SER A 54 -4.64 -13.90 -4.65
N ILE A 55 -4.41 -14.66 -5.72
CA ILE A 55 -3.15 -14.69 -6.46
C ILE A 55 -2.93 -13.36 -7.20
N ILE A 56 -3.97 -12.82 -7.81
CA ILE A 56 -3.91 -11.55 -8.54
C ILE A 56 -3.69 -10.39 -7.55
N ILE A 57 -4.41 -10.40 -6.43
CA ILE A 57 -4.29 -9.38 -5.38
C ILE A 57 -2.92 -9.47 -4.71
N GLN A 58 -2.38 -10.68 -4.49
CA GLN A 58 -1.03 -10.87 -3.96
C GLN A 58 0.04 -10.24 -4.87
N ARG A 59 -0.11 -10.35 -6.19
CA ARG A 59 0.80 -9.66 -7.13
C ARG A 59 0.71 -8.15 -6.99
N MET A 60 -0.48 -7.60 -6.76
CA MET A 60 -0.66 -6.16 -6.50
C MET A 60 0.03 -5.72 -5.21
N VAL A 61 -0.01 -6.54 -4.14
CA VAL A 61 0.73 -6.28 -2.89
C VAL A 61 2.23 -6.24 -3.16
N VAL A 62 2.76 -7.26 -3.85
CA VAL A 62 4.19 -7.34 -4.19
C VAL A 62 4.64 -6.14 -5.03
N SER A 63 3.81 -5.67 -5.97
CA SER A 63 4.12 -4.46 -6.74
C SER A 63 4.03 -3.16 -5.93
N ALA A 64 3.23 -3.13 -4.86
CA ALA A 64 3.08 -1.95 -4.00
C ALA A 64 4.18 -1.85 -2.93
N GLU A 65 4.77 -2.97 -2.53
CA GLU A 65 5.84 -3.05 -1.53
C GLU A 65 7.03 -2.10 -1.78
N PRO A 66 7.66 -2.07 -2.98
CA PRO A 66 8.76 -1.13 -3.22
C PRO A 66 8.33 0.35 -3.12
N LEU A 67 7.10 0.68 -3.50
CA LEU A 67 6.58 2.05 -3.38
C LEU A 67 6.41 2.45 -1.90
N MET A 68 5.95 1.52 -1.08
CA MET A 68 5.81 1.72 0.37
C MET A 68 7.18 1.92 1.03
N GLU A 69 8.18 1.13 0.66
CA GLU A 69 9.54 1.26 1.19
C GLU A 69 10.16 2.61 0.80
N GLU A 70 10.02 3.04 -0.45
CA GLU A 70 10.54 4.35 -0.88
C GLU A 70 9.85 5.51 -0.15
N MET A 71 8.52 5.47 0.00
CA MET A 71 7.81 6.49 0.79
C MET A 71 8.26 6.49 2.26
N LYS A 72 8.48 5.30 2.84
CA LYS A 72 8.94 5.16 4.22
C LYS A 72 10.32 5.77 4.40
N GLN A 73 11.26 5.45 3.51
CA GLN A 73 12.61 6.01 3.52
C GLN A 73 12.59 7.54 3.44
N ARG A 74 11.78 8.11 2.54
CA ARG A 74 11.60 9.58 2.45
C ARG A 74 11.10 10.19 3.76
N GLN A 75 10.15 9.53 4.43
CA GLN A 75 9.62 9.99 5.70
C GLN A 75 10.66 9.86 6.83
N ASP A 76 11.38 8.75 6.91
CA ASP A 76 12.38 8.49 7.95
C ASP A 76 13.53 9.51 7.86
N ILE A 77 14.05 9.79 6.65
CA ILE A 77 15.08 10.82 6.42
C ILE A 77 14.60 12.19 6.91
N TYR A 78 13.38 12.60 6.55
CA TYR A 78 12.80 13.87 6.99
C TYR A 78 12.69 13.99 8.51
N LEU A 79 12.27 12.90 9.18
CA LEU A 79 12.18 12.86 10.64
C LEU A 79 13.55 12.92 11.32
N GLU A 80 14.55 12.23 10.76
CA GLU A 80 15.93 12.28 11.25
C GLU A 80 16.53 13.68 11.14
N GLU A 81 16.43 14.33 9.98
CA GLU A 81 16.92 15.69 9.75
C GLU A 81 16.26 16.67 10.72
N LYS A 82 14.92 16.63 10.81
CA LYS A 82 14.17 17.46 11.75
C LYS A 82 14.59 17.25 13.19
N SER A 83 14.93 16.01 13.60
CA SER A 83 15.39 15.73 14.96
C SER A 83 16.79 16.27 15.28
N ARG A 84 17.64 16.49 14.27
CA ARG A 84 18.97 17.07 14.42
C ARG A 84 18.92 18.58 14.59
N ASP A 85 17.98 19.27 13.95
CA ASP A 85 17.79 20.72 14.07
C ASP A 85 17.35 21.18 15.47
N PHE A 86 16.86 20.26 16.31
CA PHE A 86 16.46 20.54 17.70
C PHE A 86 17.54 20.24 18.75
N LYS A 87 18.76 19.84 18.34
CA LYS A 87 19.90 19.60 19.23
C LYS A 87 20.96 20.70 19.11
#